data_AF-A0A009H4L2-F1
#
_entry.id   AF-A0A009H4L2-F1
#
_cell.length_a   1.000
_cell.length_b   1.000
_cell.length_c   1.000
_cell.angle_alpha   90.00
_cell.angle_beta   90.00
_cell.angle_gamma   90.00
#
_symmetry.space_group_name_H-M   'P 1'
#
loop_
_entity.id
_entity.type
_entity.pdbx_description
1 polymer ?
#
loop_
_entity_poly.entity_id
_entity_poly.type
_entity_poly.pdbx_seq_one_letter_code
_entity_poly.pdbx_strand_id
1 'polypeptide(L)'
;MVDLDDKVAQLEYVKTATQEVNLELKKLAYAYDDYDVKLNASGIEVDDFINKLQLGAMSGGSNVMLGGDGRNNQILIALWKALSEFEHDSNDEVVFYVVEEPEAHLHPHQQRKLASYLSSELQSQCLITTHSPQIASSFSPSSIIRLFKKDFSTIAASNGCTKELEKAWEELGYRMSIIPAEAFFSSGVFLVEGPSEEILYKELLLKNKVDIDYYNLSVFAVGGIQFKVFAAVLRALEIPVSLRTDNDISTVEMNCKVSSYTRIDGVNPCYVYKRIEINYKEEKCKKWQYLGVNRCYGGQSKT
;
A
#
# COMPACT_ATOMS: atom_id res chain seq x y z
N MET A 1 31.29 -24.55 -30.81
CA MET A 1 31.17 -25.88 -30.15
C MET A 1 32.37 -26.79 -30.44
N VAL A 2 32.90 -26.86 -31.67
CA VAL A 2 34.10 -27.66 -32.00
C VAL A 2 35.30 -27.35 -31.06
N ASP A 3 35.55 -26.07 -30.79
CA ASP A 3 36.62 -25.62 -29.87
C ASP A 3 36.36 -25.94 -28.38
N LEU A 4 35.11 -26.24 -28.00
CA LEU A 4 34.76 -26.66 -26.63
C LEU A 4 34.95 -28.17 -26.47
N ASP A 5 34.57 -28.94 -27.48
CA ASP A 5 34.74 -30.40 -27.51
C ASP A 5 36.24 -30.78 -27.40
N ASP A 6 37.10 -30.08 -28.15
CA ASP A 6 38.55 -30.30 -28.08
C ASP A 6 39.12 -29.95 -26.69
N LYS A 7 38.60 -28.90 -26.05
CA LYS A 7 39.03 -28.49 -24.70
C LYS A 7 38.55 -29.46 -23.63
N VAL A 8 37.34 -30.00 -23.75
CA VAL A 8 36.79 -31.00 -22.82
C VAL A 8 37.54 -32.33 -22.95
N ALA A 9 37.85 -32.76 -24.18
CA ALA A 9 38.63 -33.97 -24.44
C ALA A 9 40.09 -33.88 -23.93
N GLN A 10 40.63 -32.66 -23.77
CA GLN A 10 41.97 -32.42 -23.24
C GLN A 10 42.06 -32.45 -21.71
N LEU A 11 40.93 -32.43 -21.01
CA LEU A 11 40.91 -32.52 -19.55
C LEU A 11 41.44 -33.89 -19.12
N GLU A 12 42.43 -33.89 -18.22
CA GLU A 12 43.23 -35.09 -17.89
C GLU A 12 42.38 -36.25 -17.39
N TYR A 13 41.35 -35.97 -16.59
CA TYR A 13 40.40 -36.96 -16.10
C TYR A 13 39.48 -37.52 -17.19
N VAL A 14 39.05 -36.68 -18.15
CA VAL A 14 38.21 -37.09 -19.29
C VAL A 14 39.00 -38.00 -20.21
N LYS A 15 40.23 -37.60 -20.53
CA LYS A 15 41.15 -38.34 -21.39
C LYS A 15 41.48 -39.71 -20.80
N THR A 16 41.81 -39.76 -19.50
CA THR A 16 42.13 -41.02 -18.82
C THR A 16 40.93 -41.96 -18.80
N ALA A 17 39.75 -41.45 -18.43
CA ALA A 17 38.53 -42.25 -18.41
C ALA A 17 38.12 -42.78 -19.79
N THR A 18 38.21 -41.95 -20.84
CA THR A 18 37.91 -42.40 -22.21
C THR A 18 38.93 -43.43 -22.71
N GLN A 19 40.20 -43.28 -22.37
CA GLN A 19 41.23 -44.29 -22.68
C GLN A 19 40.97 -45.63 -21.97
N GLU A 20 40.61 -45.62 -20.70
CA GLU A 20 40.26 -46.85 -19.95
C GLU A 20 39.03 -47.54 -20.54
N VAL A 21 37.97 -46.78 -20.87
CA VAL A 21 36.77 -47.33 -21.52
C VAL A 21 37.12 -47.97 -22.87
N ASN A 22 37.92 -47.30 -23.69
CA ASN A 22 38.35 -47.84 -24.99
C ASN A 22 39.23 -49.10 -24.83
N LEU A 23 40.09 -49.17 -23.80
CA LEU A 23 40.87 -50.36 -23.49
C LEU A 23 39.99 -51.55 -23.11
N GLU A 24 38.97 -51.33 -22.29
CA GLU A 24 38.01 -52.39 -21.92
C GLU A 24 37.14 -52.81 -23.11
N LEU A 25 36.68 -51.88 -23.94
CA LEU A 25 35.93 -52.19 -25.17
C LEU A 25 36.72 -53.09 -26.12
N LYS A 26 38.03 -52.82 -26.29
CA LYS A 26 38.93 -53.67 -27.09
C LYS A 26 39.05 -55.09 -26.54
N LYS A 27 38.96 -55.28 -25.22
CA LYS A 27 38.96 -56.62 -24.60
C LYS A 27 37.65 -57.38 -24.82
N LEU A 28 36.53 -56.67 -24.99
CA LEU A 28 35.20 -57.28 -25.10
C LEU A 28 34.94 -57.91 -26.48
N ALA A 29 35.39 -57.29 -27.57
CA ALA A 29 35.27 -57.88 -28.91
C ALA A 29 36.26 -57.28 -29.91
N TYR A 30 36.75 -58.12 -30.83
CA TYR A 30 37.62 -57.71 -31.93
C TYR A 30 36.99 -56.63 -32.83
N ALA A 31 35.65 -56.63 -32.96
CA ALA A 31 34.92 -55.65 -33.74
C ALA A 31 35.02 -54.20 -33.21
N TYR A 32 35.52 -54.00 -31.98
CA TYR A 32 35.70 -52.67 -31.37
C TYR A 32 37.13 -52.12 -31.52
N ASP A 33 38.04 -52.80 -32.23
CA ASP A 33 39.42 -52.32 -32.35
C ASP A 33 39.53 -50.97 -33.08
N ASP A 34 38.61 -50.73 -34.03
CA ASP A 34 38.47 -49.49 -34.80
C ASP A 34 37.36 -48.56 -34.25
N TYR A 35 36.80 -48.84 -33.07
CA TYR A 35 35.75 -48.02 -32.45
C TYR A 35 36.33 -47.17 -31.31
N ASP A 36 36.28 -45.85 -31.47
CA ASP A 36 36.81 -44.88 -30.50
C ASP A 36 35.68 -44.10 -29.83
N VAL A 37 35.45 -44.38 -28.55
CA VAL A 37 34.47 -43.66 -27.72
C VAL A 37 35.10 -42.39 -27.17
N LYS A 38 34.47 -41.26 -27.45
CA LYS A 38 34.85 -39.94 -26.92
C LYS A 38 33.70 -39.34 -26.13
N LEU A 39 34.03 -38.60 -25.08
CA LEU A 39 33.10 -37.75 -24.36
C LEU A 39 33.04 -36.39 -25.07
N ASN A 40 31.91 -36.10 -25.68
CA ASN A 40 31.69 -34.85 -26.41
C ASN A 40 30.77 -33.92 -25.59
N ALA A 41 31.06 -32.62 -25.61
CA ALA A 41 30.21 -31.57 -25.03
C ALA A 41 29.13 -31.09 -26.03
N SER A 42 29.12 -31.61 -27.26
CA SER A 42 28.16 -31.29 -28.33
C SER A 42 26.70 -31.58 -27.98
N GLY A 43 26.44 -32.35 -26.90
CA GLY A 43 25.10 -32.59 -26.36
C GLY A 43 24.62 -31.54 -25.35
N ILE A 44 25.45 -30.57 -24.97
CA ILE A 44 25.01 -29.43 -24.16
C ILE A 44 24.32 -28.45 -25.10
N GLU A 45 22.99 -28.54 -25.18
CA GLU A 45 22.19 -27.56 -25.90
C GLU A 45 22.38 -26.17 -25.25
N VAL A 46 22.37 -25.12 -26.07
CA VAL A 46 22.49 -23.74 -25.55
C VAL A 46 21.37 -23.46 -24.55
N ASP A 47 20.19 -24.03 -24.80
CA ASP A 47 19.04 -23.96 -23.90
C ASP A 47 19.33 -24.61 -22.54
N ASP A 48 20.01 -25.76 -22.52
CA ASP A 48 20.45 -26.43 -21.30
C ASP A 48 21.44 -25.59 -20.48
N PHE A 49 22.28 -24.81 -21.14
CA PHE A 49 23.20 -23.88 -20.48
C PHE A 49 22.45 -22.68 -19.91
N ILE A 50 21.56 -22.07 -20.70
CA ILE A 50 20.75 -20.91 -20.26
C ILE A 50 19.86 -21.30 -19.08
N ASN A 51 19.22 -22.46 -19.13
CA ASN A 51 18.35 -22.97 -18.05
C ASN A 51 19.10 -23.24 -16.73
N LYS A 52 20.42 -23.43 -16.79
CA LYS A 52 21.27 -23.64 -15.61
C LYS A 52 21.88 -22.35 -15.07
N LEU A 53 21.73 -21.21 -15.76
CA LEU A 53 22.20 -19.93 -15.25
C LEU A 53 21.40 -19.55 -14.01
N GLN A 54 22.12 -19.29 -12.93
CA GLN A 54 21.56 -18.76 -11.70
C GLN A 54 22.16 -17.38 -11.44
N LEU A 55 21.33 -16.46 -10.96
CA LEU A 55 21.83 -15.20 -10.43
C LEU A 55 22.70 -15.51 -9.20
N GLY A 56 23.78 -14.76 -9.04
CA GLY A 56 24.64 -14.81 -7.86
C GLY A 56 24.94 -13.39 -7.40
N ALA A 57 25.14 -13.18 -6.09
CA ALA A 57 25.57 -11.91 -5.56
C ALA A 57 27.04 -12.01 -5.11
N MET A 58 27.83 -10.97 -5.39
CA MET A 58 29.17 -10.82 -4.82
C MET A 58 29.19 -9.62 -3.88
N SER A 59 29.84 -9.78 -2.72
CA SER A 59 30.11 -8.67 -1.80
C SER A 59 31.52 -8.82 -1.24
N GLY A 60 32.32 -7.76 -1.30
CA GLY A 60 33.71 -7.77 -0.82
C GLY A 60 34.61 -8.81 -1.50
N GLY A 61 34.32 -9.18 -2.75
CA GLY A 61 35.06 -10.21 -3.49
C GLY A 61 34.68 -11.66 -3.16
N SER A 62 33.69 -11.87 -2.30
CA SER A 62 33.17 -13.19 -1.95
C SER A 62 31.76 -13.40 -2.50
N ASN A 63 31.46 -14.65 -2.92
CA ASN A 63 30.11 -15.03 -3.30
C ASN A 63 29.22 -15.04 -2.04
N VAL A 64 28.11 -14.33 -2.13
CA VAL A 64 27.10 -14.25 -1.09
C VAL A 64 25.80 -14.77 -1.68
N MET A 65 25.01 -15.46 -0.85
CA MET A 65 23.64 -15.83 -1.22
C MET A 65 22.87 -14.58 -1.66
N LEU A 66 21.97 -14.74 -2.64
CA LEU A 66 21.01 -13.71 -3.06
C LEU A 66 20.00 -13.42 -1.94
N GLY A 67 20.48 -12.83 -0.84
CA GLY A 67 19.71 -12.31 0.29
C GLY A 67 18.56 -13.17 0.84
N GLY A 68 17.70 -12.51 1.62
CA GLY A 68 16.40 -13.03 2.02
C GLY A 68 15.28 -12.52 1.11
N ASP A 69 14.04 -12.93 1.38
CA ASP A 69 12.87 -12.74 0.52
C ASP A 69 12.66 -11.29 0.05
N GLY A 70 12.85 -10.30 0.93
CA GLY A 70 12.72 -8.89 0.54
C GLY A 70 13.73 -8.42 -0.51
N ARG A 71 14.97 -8.95 -0.48
CA ARG A 71 15.99 -8.65 -1.49
C ARG A 71 15.67 -9.35 -2.81
N ASN A 72 15.18 -10.58 -2.74
CA ASN A 72 14.74 -11.30 -3.93
C ASN A 72 13.59 -10.58 -4.64
N ASN A 73 12.63 -10.04 -3.88
CA ASN A 73 11.54 -9.25 -4.45
C ASN A 73 12.06 -7.98 -5.16
N GLN A 74 13.02 -7.28 -4.55
CA GLN A 74 13.64 -6.10 -5.18
C GLN A 74 14.40 -6.44 -6.46
N ILE A 75 15.13 -7.56 -6.48
CA ILE A 75 15.84 -8.05 -7.68
C ILE A 75 14.84 -8.42 -8.77
N LEU A 76 13.73 -9.09 -8.41
CA LEU A 76 12.67 -9.46 -9.34
C LEU A 76 12.07 -8.23 -10.01
N ILE A 77 11.68 -7.21 -9.23
CA ILE A 77 11.12 -5.96 -9.75
C ILE A 77 12.13 -5.26 -10.67
N ALA A 78 13.40 -5.20 -10.29
CA ALA A 78 14.44 -4.57 -11.09
C ALA A 78 14.69 -5.31 -12.42
N LEU A 79 14.67 -6.65 -12.40
CA LEU A 79 14.83 -7.49 -13.58
C LEU A 79 13.64 -7.32 -14.52
N TRP A 80 12.42 -7.35 -14.00
CA TRP A 80 11.21 -7.14 -14.80
C TRP A 80 11.16 -5.77 -15.45
N LYS A 81 11.56 -4.72 -14.73
CA LYS A 81 11.71 -3.38 -15.31
C LYS A 81 12.68 -3.41 -16.50
N ALA A 82 13.89 -3.94 -16.28
CA ALA A 82 14.92 -3.98 -17.31
C ALA A 82 14.50 -4.81 -18.54
N LEU A 83 13.81 -5.93 -18.32
CA LEU A 83 13.25 -6.75 -19.38
C LEU A 83 12.17 -6.00 -20.15
N SER A 84 11.25 -5.34 -19.45
CA SER A 84 10.19 -4.57 -20.09
C SER A 84 10.72 -3.40 -20.93
N GLU A 85 11.77 -2.71 -20.47
CA GLU A 85 12.42 -1.64 -21.24
C GLU A 85 13.20 -2.17 -22.45
N PHE A 86 13.63 -3.44 -22.39
CA PHE A 86 14.34 -4.09 -23.50
C PHE A 86 13.39 -4.62 -24.57
N GLU A 87 12.26 -5.20 -24.18
CA GLU A 87 11.31 -5.84 -25.09
C GLU A 87 10.31 -4.87 -25.71
N HIS A 88 9.94 -3.79 -24.99
CA HIS A 88 8.86 -2.90 -25.40
C HIS A 88 9.36 -1.49 -25.72
N ASP A 89 8.97 -0.97 -26.89
CA ASP A 89 9.17 0.44 -27.25
C ASP A 89 7.99 1.25 -26.70
N SER A 90 8.27 2.17 -25.78
CA SER A 90 7.27 3.01 -25.13
C SER A 90 6.52 3.95 -26.07
N ASN A 91 6.97 4.13 -27.32
CA ASN A 91 6.25 4.91 -28.33
C ASN A 91 5.13 4.14 -29.03
N ASP A 92 5.28 2.82 -29.16
CA ASP A 92 4.36 1.98 -29.94
C ASP A 92 3.51 1.05 -29.06
N GLU A 93 3.95 0.79 -27.83
CA GLU A 93 3.32 -0.17 -26.92
C GLU A 93 2.98 0.45 -25.55
N VAL A 94 1.82 0.07 -25.02
CA VAL A 94 1.37 0.48 -23.68
C VAL A 94 1.59 -0.67 -22.71
N VAL A 95 2.56 -0.52 -21.83
CA VAL A 95 2.86 -1.50 -20.78
C VAL A 95 2.07 -1.17 -19.50
N PHE A 96 1.52 -2.19 -18.85
CA PHE A 96 0.94 -2.07 -17.51
C PHE A 96 1.74 -2.92 -16.54
N TYR A 97 2.23 -2.29 -15.47
CA TYR A 97 2.86 -3.01 -14.37
C TYR A 97 1.80 -3.32 -13.33
N VAL A 98 1.65 -4.59 -12.96
CA VAL A 98 0.72 -5.03 -11.92
C VAL A 98 1.52 -5.75 -10.84
N VAL A 99 1.58 -5.15 -9.64
CA VAL A 99 2.43 -5.64 -8.55
C VAL A 99 1.56 -5.91 -7.32
N GLU A 100 1.57 -7.16 -6.87
CA GLU A 100 0.87 -7.57 -5.66
C GLU A 100 1.80 -7.50 -4.44
N GLU A 101 1.34 -6.83 -3.39
CA GLU A 101 2.01 -6.72 -2.08
C GLU A 101 3.55 -6.55 -2.14
N PRO A 102 4.05 -5.51 -2.84
CA PRO A 102 5.49 -5.30 -3.00
C PRO A 102 6.25 -5.10 -1.67
N GLU A 103 5.55 -4.78 -0.58
CA GLU A 103 6.10 -4.62 0.76
C GLU A 103 6.55 -5.90 1.47
N ALA A 104 6.23 -7.08 0.93
CA ALA A 104 6.48 -8.35 1.61
C ALA A 104 7.96 -8.48 2.04
N HIS A 105 8.17 -8.81 3.31
CA HIS A 105 9.50 -8.97 3.92
C HIS A 105 10.42 -7.73 3.86
N LEU A 106 9.87 -6.52 3.66
CA LEU A 106 10.63 -5.26 3.66
C LEU A 106 10.40 -4.43 4.93
N HIS A 107 11.46 -3.77 5.39
CA HIS A 107 11.35 -2.80 6.47
C HIS A 107 10.59 -1.54 6.03
N PRO A 108 9.94 -0.79 6.95
CA PRO A 108 9.15 0.40 6.61
C PRO A 108 9.88 1.45 5.75
N HIS A 109 11.17 1.69 6.01
CA HIS A 109 11.97 2.61 5.20
C HIS A 109 12.18 2.12 3.76
N GLN A 110 12.35 0.80 3.58
CA GLN A 110 12.47 0.18 2.26
C GLN A 110 11.13 0.18 1.53
N GLN A 111 10.01 0.00 2.22
CA GLN A 111 8.67 0.09 1.63
C GLN A 111 8.41 1.48 1.05
N ARG A 112 8.75 2.56 1.78
CA ARG A 112 8.64 3.94 1.25
C ARG A 112 9.54 4.16 0.03
N LYS A 113 10.79 3.68 0.09
CA LYS A 113 11.71 3.81 -1.05
C LYS A 113 11.23 3.01 -2.27
N LEU A 114 10.64 1.84 -2.05
CA LEU A 114 10.05 1.00 -3.08
C LEU A 114 8.82 1.68 -3.70
N ALA A 115 7.94 2.27 -2.89
CA ALA A 115 6.79 3.02 -3.40
C ALA A 115 7.23 4.20 -4.28
N SER A 116 8.24 4.97 -3.85
CA SER A 116 8.82 6.02 -4.70
C SER A 116 9.39 5.46 -5.99
N TYR A 117 10.13 4.35 -5.93
CA TYR A 117 10.69 3.68 -7.11
C TYR A 117 9.59 3.26 -8.09
N LEU A 118 8.54 2.55 -7.62
CA LEU A 118 7.44 2.11 -8.46
C LEU A 118 6.66 3.28 -9.08
N SER A 119 6.60 4.43 -8.41
CA SER A 119 5.91 5.62 -8.92
C SER A 119 6.74 6.46 -9.90
N SER A 120 8.07 6.48 -9.77
CA SER A 120 8.93 7.39 -10.56
C SER A 120 9.73 6.70 -11.65
N GLU A 121 10.07 5.43 -11.45
CA GLU A 121 10.99 4.69 -12.34
C GLU A 121 10.27 3.84 -13.37
N LEU A 122 9.01 3.48 -13.12
CA LEU A 122 8.17 2.78 -14.08
C LEU A 122 7.50 3.83 -14.96
N GLN A 123 7.89 3.90 -16.24
CA GLN A 123 7.43 4.93 -17.18
C GLN A 123 5.96 4.76 -17.61
N SER A 124 5.33 3.62 -17.27
CA SER A 124 3.99 3.25 -17.70
C SER A 124 3.05 3.07 -16.50
N GLN A 125 1.76 2.80 -16.77
CA GLN A 125 0.77 2.70 -15.72
C GLN A 125 1.07 1.53 -14.76
N CYS A 126 1.15 1.84 -13.47
CA CYS A 126 1.42 0.87 -12.42
C CYS A 126 0.19 0.69 -11.53
N LEU A 127 -0.27 -0.54 -11.37
CA LEU A 127 -1.35 -0.96 -10.48
C LEU A 127 -0.73 -1.76 -9.33
N ILE A 128 -0.93 -1.28 -8.11
CA ILE A 128 -0.33 -1.86 -6.91
C ILE A 128 -1.44 -2.23 -5.94
N THR A 129 -1.41 -3.45 -5.43
CA THR A 129 -2.17 -3.83 -4.23
C THR A 129 -1.24 -3.79 -3.03
N THR A 130 -1.72 -3.26 -1.90
CA THR A 130 -0.91 -3.12 -0.70
C THR A 130 -1.80 -3.10 0.55
N HIS A 131 -1.29 -3.71 1.61
CA HIS A 131 -1.81 -3.58 2.97
C HIS A 131 -0.92 -2.67 3.82
N SER A 132 0.15 -2.10 3.26
CA SER A 132 1.08 -1.23 3.95
C SER A 132 0.63 0.23 3.94
N PRO A 133 0.45 0.84 5.13
CA PRO A 133 0.29 2.29 5.24
C PRO A 133 1.49 3.07 4.69
N GLN A 134 2.70 2.48 4.73
CA GLN A 134 3.91 3.13 4.24
C GLN A 134 3.88 3.31 2.73
N ILE A 135 3.38 2.31 2.00
CA ILE A 135 3.20 2.39 0.56
C ILE A 135 2.05 3.32 0.23
N ALA A 136 0.88 3.14 0.84
CA ALA A 136 -0.30 3.98 0.58
C ALA A 136 -0.02 5.48 0.80
N SER A 137 0.74 5.83 1.85
CA SER A 137 1.13 7.21 2.14
C SER A 137 2.03 7.87 1.10
N SER A 138 2.69 7.08 0.25
CA SER A 138 3.64 7.57 -0.76
C SER A 138 2.99 7.94 -2.09
N PHE A 139 1.70 7.61 -2.27
CA PHE A 139 0.94 7.90 -3.50
C PHE A 139 -0.01 9.07 -3.31
N SER A 140 -0.37 9.72 -4.42
CA SER A 140 -1.44 10.71 -4.42
C SER A 140 -2.76 10.03 -4.05
N PRO A 141 -3.59 10.59 -3.19
CA PRO A 141 -4.84 9.95 -2.84
C PRO A 141 -5.87 9.88 -3.96
N SER A 142 -5.72 10.73 -4.98
CA SER A 142 -6.48 10.59 -6.23
C SER A 142 -6.20 9.25 -6.92
N SER A 143 -5.04 8.62 -6.67
CA SER A 143 -4.68 7.29 -7.14
C SER A 143 -4.91 6.18 -6.11
N ILE A 144 -5.52 6.47 -4.96
CA ILE A 144 -5.84 5.46 -3.94
C ILE A 144 -7.28 4.98 -4.13
N ILE A 145 -7.43 3.67 -4.34
CA ILE A 145 -8.73 3.00 -4.40
C ILE A 145 -8.85 2.09 -3.19
N ARG A 146 -9.80 2.39 -2.30
CA ARG A 146 -10.10 1.52 -1.16
C ARG A 146 -11.07 0.42 -1.57
N LEU A 147 -10.63 -0.82 -1.43
CA LEU A 147 -11.47 -2.01 -1.61
C LEU A 147 -11.95 -2.50 -0.24
N PHE A 148 -13.25 -2.76 -0.09
CA PHE A 148 -13.82 -3.30 1.15
C PHE A 148 -15.02 -4.21 0.89
N LYS A 149 -15.37 -5.02 1.89
CA LYS A 149 -16.49 -5.95 1.80
C LYS A 149 -17.81 -5.27 2.17
N LYS A 150 -18.82 -5.39 1.30
CA LYS A 150 -20.20 -4.97 1.53
C LYS A 150 -21.15 -6.01 0.93
N ASP A 151 -22.15 -6.43 1.72
CA ASP A 151 -23.16 -7.39 1.28
C ASP A 151 -22.57 -8.67 0.63
N PHE A 152 -21.55 -9.26 1.28
CA PHE A 152 -20.81 -10.45 0.81
C PHE A 152 -20.01 -10.29 -0.50
N SER A 153 -19.88 -9.06 -1.01
CA SER A 153 -19.09 -8.73 -2.20
C SER A 153 -17.94 -7.77 -1.86
N THR A 154 -16.87 -7.79 -2.63
CA THR A 154 -15.82 -6.77 -2.57
C THR A 154 -16.19 -5.64 -3.51
N ILE A 155 -16.24 -4.41 -3.01
CA ILE A 155 -16.54 -3.22 -3.79
C ILE A 155 -15.45 -2.17 -3.63
N ALA A 156 -15.29 -1.33 -4.64
CA ALA A 156 -14.48 -0.12 -4.56
C ALA A 156 -15.32 1.00 -3.94
N ALA A 157 -14.75 1.68 -2.93
CA ALA A 157 -15.37 2.85 -2.34
C ALA A 157 -15.64 3.94 -3.38
N SER A 158 -16.83 4.52 -3.34
CA SER A 158 -17.28 5.57 -4.26
C SER A 158 -17.14 5.21 -5.74
N ASN A 159 -17.18 3.92 -6.11
CA ASN A 159 -16.90 3.42 -7.47
C ASN A 159 -15.46 3.68 -7.97
N GLY A 160 -14.48 3.87 -7.06
CA GLY A 160 -13.07 4.06 -7.37
C GLY A 160 -12.64 5.52 -7.47
N CYS A 161 -11.80 5.85 -8.46
CA CYS A 161 -11.31 7.21 -8.67
C CYS A 161 -12.43 8.13 -9.17
N THR A 162 -12.98 8.97 -8.28
CA THR A 162 -14.00 9.96 -8.62
C THR A 162 -13.45 11.39 -8.58
N LYS A 163 -14.11 12.29 -9.33
CA LYS A 163 -13.80 13.73 -9.30
C LYS A 163 -14.13 14.38 -7.95
N GLU A 164 -15.06 13.82 -7.17
CA GLU A 164 -15.31 14.31 -5.81
C GLU A 164 -14.14 13.99 -4.88
N LEU A 165 -13.56 12.80 -5.01
CA LEU A 165 -12.36 12.39 -4.30
C LEU A 165 -11.20 13.34 -4.68
N GLU A 166 -10.95 13.52 -5.98
CA GLU A 166 -9.93 14.44 -6.51
C GLU A 166 -10.09 15.86 -5.94
N LYS A 167 -11.29 16.45 -5.97
CA LYS A 167 -11.55 17.79 -5.39
C LYS A 167 -11.32 17.86 -3.89
N ALA A 168 -11.80 16.86 -3.13
CA ALA A 168 -11.56 16.80 -1.70
C ALA A 168 -10.05 16.73 -1.37
N TRP A 169 -9.27 16.10 -2.24
CA TRP A 169 -7.82 15.99 -2.12
C TRP A 169 -7.05 17.21 -2.63
N GLU A 170 -7.54 17.90 -3.66
CA GLU A 170 -7.00 19.19 -4.11
C GLU A 170 -7.23 20.29 -3.07
N GLU A 171 -8.39 20.31 -2.40
CA GLU A 171 -8.64 21.18 -1.24
C GLU A 171 -7.68 20.86 -0.07
N LEU A 172 -7.18 19.63 -0.02
CA LEU A 172 -6.12 19.17 0.88
C LEU A 172 -4.70 19.52 0.40
N GLY A 173 -4.55 20.05 -0.82
CA GLY A 173 -3.38 20.04 -1.72
C GLY A 173 -2.00 20.48 -1.21
N TYR A 174 -1.83 20.73 0.08
CA TYR A 174 -0.54 21.01 0.72
C TYR A 174 -0.27 20.17 1.97
N ARG A 175 -1.18 19.27 2.38
CA ARG A 175 -1.22 18.73 3.75
C ARG A 175 -1.46 17.21 3.82
N MET A 176 -1.04 16.49 2.78
CA MET A 176 -1.15 15.03 2.73
C MET A 176 -0.54 14.33 3.94
N SER A 177 0.51 14.94 4.50
CA SER A 177 1.20 14.46 5.70
C SER A 177 0.34 14.42 6.96
N ILE A 178 -0.89 14.96 6.96
CA ILE A 178 -1.71 15.07 8.17
C ILE A 178 -2.70 13.91 8.34
N ILE A 179 -3.18 13.25 7.26
CA ILE A 179 -4.05 12.07 7.44
C ILE A 179 -3.16 10.85 7.70
N PRO A 180 -3.28 10.19 8.87
CA PRO A 180 -2.53 8.96 9.12
C PRO A 180 -2.93 7.92 8.08
N ALA A 181 -1.97 7.37 7.34
CA ALA A 181 -2.27 6.40 6.29
C ALA A 181 -2.96 5.12 6.81
N GLU A 182 -2.81 4.83 8.10
CA GLU A 182 -3.58 3.82 8.82
C GLU A 182 -5.10 4.01 8.63
N ALA A 183 -5.58 5.26 8.56
CA ALA A 183 -6.99 5.59 8.39
C ALA A 183 -7.61 4.93 7.16
N PHE A 184 -6.83 4.72 6.09
CA PHE A 184 -7.30 4.08 4.86
C PHE A 184 -7.68 2.61 5.04
N PHE A 185 -7.13 1.97 6.08
CA PHE A 185 -7.32 0.56 6.39
C PHE A 185 -8.35 0.34 7.51
N SER A 186 -8.77 1.40 8.21
CA SER A 186 -9.74 1.33 9.30
C SER A 186 -11.15 1.00 8.80
N SER A 187 -11.90 0.26 9.61
CA SER A 187 -13.34 0.03 9.46
C SER A 187 -14.17 1.22 9.96
N GLY A 188 -13.59 2.09 10.77
CA GLY A 188 -14.17 3.35 11.21
C GLY A 188 -13.14 4.23 11.90
N VAL A 189 -13.37 5.54 11.87
CA VAL A 189 -12.42 6.53 12.40
C VAL A 189 -13.13 7.47 13.38
N PHE A 190 -12.53 7.68 14.55
CA PHE A 190 -12.94 8.68 15.52
C PHE A 190 -11.94 9.84 15.55
N LEU A 191 -12.36 10.99 15.05
CA LEU A 191 -11.55 12.20 14.99
C LEU A 191 -11.69 13.00 16.29
N VAL A 192 -10.56 13.39 16.85
CA VAL A 192 -10.49 14.25 18.04
C VAL A 192 -9.63 15.48 17.74
N GLU A 193 -9.72 16.51 18.59
CA GLU A 193 -9.06 17.79 18.32
C GLU A 193 -7.53 17.73 18.47
N GLY A 194 -7.07 17.18 19.59
CA GLY A 194 -5.67 17.10 19.93
C GLY A 194 -5.23 15.73 20.44
N PRO A 195 -3.91 15.57 20.67
CA PRO A 195 -3.33 14.32 21.16
C PRO A 195 -3.78 14.00 22.60
N SER A 196 -4.12 15.02 23.39
CA SER A 196 -4.64 14.85 24.75
C SER A 196 -5.97 14.08 24.74
N GLU A 197 -6.90 14.47 23.86
CA GLU A 197 -8.18 13.80 23.68
C GLU A 197 -7.99 12.40 23.11
N GLU A 198 -7.02 12.22 22.21
CA GLU A 198 -6.73 10.91 21.62
C GLU A 198 -6.37 9.89 22.71
N ILE A 199 -5.47 10.26 23.62
CA ILE A 199 -5.08 9.43 24.77
C ILE A 199 -6.29 9.20 25.69
N LEU A 200 -7.03 10.27 26.03
CA LEU A 200 -8.21 10.18 26.90
C LEU A 200 -9.26 9.20 26.36
N TYR A 201 -9.62 9.31 25.09
CA TYR A 201 -10.65 8.47 24.49
C TYR A 201 -10.17 7.03 24.29
N LYS A 202 -8.90 6.80 23.96
CA LYS A 202 -8.33 5.45 23.93
C LYS A 202 -8.44 4.78 25.31
N GLU A 203 -8.07 5.48 26.39
CA GLU A 203 -8.21 4.98 27.76
C GLU A 203 -9.66 4.75 28.20
N LEU A 204 -10.58 5.65 27.81
CA LEU A 204 -12.01 5.48 28.09
C LEU A 204 -12.58 4.24 27.37
N LEU A 205 -12.21 4.00 26.11
CA LEU A 205 -12.64 2.83 25.35
C LEU A 205 -12.13 1.54 26.00
N LEU A 206 -10.85 1.52 26.40
CA LEU A 206 -10.25 0.41 27.14
C LEU A 206 -10.99 0.12 28.46
N LYS A 207 -11.28 1.16 29.26
CA LYS A 207 -12.07 1.01 30.51
C LYS A 207 -13.48 0.48 30.28
N ASN A 208 -14.09 0.84 29.16
CA ASN A 208 -15.41 0.33 28.76
C ASN A 208 -15.34 -1.03 28.04
N LYS A 209 -14.18 -1.70 28.04
CA LYS A 209 -13.95 -3.00 27.41
C LYS A 209 -14.21 -3.00 25.89
N VAL A 210 -13.93 -1.88 25.24
CA VAL A 210 -13.94 -1.75 23.78
C VAL A 210 -12.50 -1.86 23.30
N ASP A 211 -12.19 -2.98 22.64
CA ASP A 211 -10.91 -3.22 21.98
C ASP A 211 -10.96 -2.62 20.57
N ILE A 212 -10.34 -1.45 20.40
CA ILE A 212 -10.39 -0.71 19.13
C ILE A 212 -9.70 -1.47 17.99
N ASP A 213 -8.62 -2.19 18.29
CA ASP A 213 -7.85 -2.94 17.28
C ASP A 213 -8.65 -4.17 16.83
N TYR A 214 -9.34 -4.86 17.74
CA TYR A 214 -10.25 -5.96 17.41
C TYR A 214 -11.37 -5.53 16.45
N TYR A 215 -11.94 -4.35 16.66
CA TYR A 215 -12.99 -3.80 15.78
C TYR A 215 -12.43 -3.04 14.57
N ASN A 216 -11.10 -3.00 14.38
CA ASN A 216 -10.43 -2.25 13.32
C ASN A 216 -10.86 -0.77 13.29
N LEU A 217 -10.92 -0.14 14.47
CA LEU A 217 -11.29 1.26 14.66
C LEU A 217 -10.04 2.07 15.01
N SER A 218 -9.90 3.25 14.40
CA SER A 218 -8.77 4.15 14.71
C SER A 218 -9.26 5.45 15.34
N VAL A 219 -8.48 5.98 16.29
CA VAL A 219 -8.72 7.28 16.92
C VAL A 219 -7.55 8.19 16.56
N PHE A 220 -7.83 9.32 15.92
CA PHE A 220 -6.80 10.24 15.43
C PHE A 220 -7.05 11.69 15.85
N ALA A 221 -6.01 12.35 16.34
CA ALA A 221 -5.99 13.79 16.52
C ALA A 221 -5.86 14.54 15.17
N VAL A 222 -6.74 15.51 14.95
CA VAL A 222 -6.73 16.37 13.75
C VAL A 222 -5.72 17.52 13.87
N GLY A 223 -5.33 17.88 15.09
CA GLY A 223 -4.36 18.96 15.34
C GLY A 223 -4.93 20.36 15.06
N GLY A 224 -6.22 20.56 15.31
CA GLY A 224 -6.93 21.84 15.13
C GLY A 224 -8.33 21.69 14.50
N ILE A 225 -8.82 22.75 13.84
CA ILE A 225 -10.25 22.91 13.44
C ILE A 225 -10.60 22.25 12.08
N GLN A 226 -9.71 21.46 11.49
CA GLN A 226 -9.84 20.99 10.08
C GLN A 226 -10.66 19.70 9.90
N PHE A 227 -11.56 19.40 10.83
CA PHE A 227 -12.43 18.22 10.80
C PHE A 227 -13.21 18.02 9.49
N LYS A 228 -13.63 19.12 8.84
CA LYS A 228 -14.39 19.05 7.59
C LYS A 228 -13.64 18.32 6.49
N VAL A 229 -12.35 18.57 6.40
CA VAL A 229 -11.47 18.05 5.34
C VAL A 229 -11.22 16.56 5.56
N PHE A 230 -10.83 16.17 6.78
CA PHE A 230 -10.68 14.77 7.17
C PHE A 230 -11.96 13.98 6.94
N ALA A 231 -13.10 14.53 7.37
CA ALA A 231 -14.38 13.88 7.19
C ALA A 231 -14.78 13.78 5.70
N ALA A 232 -14.40 14.73 4.85
CA ALA A 232 -14.68 14.66 3.41
C ALA A 232 -13.91 13.49 2.78
N VAL A 233 -12.61 13.37 3.06
CA VAL A 233 -11.77 12.26 2.61
C VAL A 233 -12.30 10.91 3.08
N LEU A 234 -12.53 10.76 4.39
CA LEU A 234 -12.96 9.50 4.96
C LEU A 234 -14.30 9.06 4.38
N ARG A 235 -15.23 10.01 4.16
CA ARG A 235 -16.50 9.72 3.48
C ARG A 235 -16.31 9.33 2.01
N ALA A 236 -15.41 9.99 1.28
CA ALA A 236 -15.12 9.64 -0.10
C ALA A 236 -14.51 8.23 -0.21
N LEU A 237 -13.82 7.77 0.83
CA LEU A 237 -13.35 6.39 0.96
C LEU A 237 -14.40 5.44 1.58
N GLU A 238 -15.64 5.87 1.80
CA GLU A 238 -16.70 5.10 2.49
C GLU A 238 -16.26 4.57 3.87
N ILE A 239 -15.49 5.35 4.60
CA ILE A 239 -15.09 5.08 5.98
C ILE A 239 -16.05 5.82 6.93
N PRO A 240 -16.78 5.10 7.80
CA PRO A 240 -17.58 5.72 8.85
C PRO A 240 -16.72 6.61 9.75
N VAL A 241 -17.12 7.87 9.91
CA VAL A 241 -16.41 8.85 10.73
C VAL A 241 -17.30 9.39 11.85
N SER A 242 -16.76 9.40 13.07
CA SER A 242 -17.28 10.14 14.21
C SER A 242 -16.28 11.22 14.58
N LEU A 243 -16.72 12.35 15.15
CA LEU A 243 -15.82 13.41 15.56
C LEU A 243 -16.23 14.03 16.90
N ARG A 244 -15.23 14.48 17.67
CA ARG A 244 -15.42 15.21 18.92
C ARG A 244 -14.42 16.35 19.03
N THR A 245 -14.93 17.53 19.32
CA THR A 245 -14.13 18.76 19.52
C THR A 245 -14.34 19.25 20.94
N ASP A 246 -13.41 20.03 21.47
CA ASP A 246 -13.71 20.86 22.63
C ASP A 246 -14.75 21.92 22.20
N ASN A 247 -15.57 22.34 23.15
CA ASN A 247 -16.55 23.39 22.95
C ASN A 247 -15.93 24.72 23.41
N ASP A 248 -14.90 25.17 22.68
CA ASP A 248 -14.23 26.45 22.88
C ASP A 248 -15.17 27.61 22.57
N ILE A 249 -16.02 27.94 23.55
CA ILE A 249 -16.86 29.13 23.52
C ILE A 249 -15.99 30.32 23.88
N SER A 250 -15.61 31.11 22.87
CA SER A 250 -15.04 32.44 23.11
C SER A 250 -16.17 33.42 23.44
N THR A 251 -16.19 33.94 24.67
CA THR A 251 -17.01 35.11 25.04
C THR A 251 -16.47 36.33 24.31
N VAL A 252 -17.08 36.70 23.18
CA VAL A 252 -16.83 37.98 22.53
C VAL A 252 -17.71 39.03 23.20
N GLU A 253 -17.11 39.94 23.98
CA GLU A 253 -17.82 41.15 24.44
C GLU A 253 -18.10 42.04 23.23
N MET A 254 -19.35 42.05 22.74
CA MET A 254 -19.79 43.09 21.81
C MET A 254 -20.20 44.32 22.60
N ASN A 255 -19.52 45.45 22.37
CA ASN A 255 -19.91 46.78 22.86
C ASN A 255 -21.24 47.22 22.21
N CYS A 256 -22.36 46.68 22.68
CA CYS A 256 -23.70 47.10 22.27
C CYS A 256 -24.21 48.21 23.21
N LYS A 257 -24.22 49.46 22.73
CA LYS A 257 -25.03 50.54 23.32
C LYS A 257 -26.50 50.26 23.00
N VAL A 258 -27.24 49.73 23.96
CA VAL A 258 -28.68 49.50 23.82
C VAL A 258 -29.43 50.80 24.09
N SER A 259 -29.96 51.45 23.05
CA SER A 259 -30.94 52.54 23.20
C SER A 259 -32.33 51.94 23.45
N SER A 260 -32.76 52.03 24.71
CA SER A 260 -34.13 51.84 25.23
C SER A 260 -34.92 50.61 24.77
N TYR A 261 -35.14 49.65 25.69
CA TYR A 261 -36.27 48.72 25.61
C TYR A 261 -36.87 48.46 27.00
N THR A 262 -38.20 48.42 27.06
CA THR A 262 -39.02 48.07 28.23
C THR A 262 -38.91 46.57 28.51
N ARG A 263 -38.63 46.22 29.77
CA ARG A 263 -38.47 44.83 30.25
C ARG A 263 -39.77 44.04 30.09
N ILE A 264 -39.72 42.98 29.30
CA ILE A 264 -40.59 41.81 29.48
C ILE A 264 -39.63 40.60 29.52
N ASP A 265 -39.64 39.91 30.65
CA ASP A 265 -38.95 38.65 30.95
C ASP A 265 -37.44 38.56 30.67
N GLY A 266 -36.65 38.97 31.66
CA GLY A 266 -35.45 38.24 32.11
C GLY A 266 -34.26 37.99 31.16
N VAL A 267 -34.30 38.39 29.90
CA VAL A 267 -33.22 38.10 28.92
C VAL A 267 -32.52 39.39 28.51
N ASN A 268 -31.21 39.44 28.72
CA ASN A 268 -30.34 40.55 28.33
C ASN A 268 -30.24 40.63 26.78
N PRO A 269 -30.29 41.81 26.13
CA PRO A 269 -30.43 41.89 24.66
C PRO A 269 -29.17 41.63 23.83
N CYS A 270 -28.04 41.25 24.43
CA CYS A 270 -26.74 41.20 23.73
C CYS A 270 -26.22 39.79 23.38
N TYR A 271 -27.08 38.77 23.36
CA TYR A 271 -26.65 37.41 23.01
C TYR A 271 -27.35 36.91 21.74
N VAL A 272 -26.63 36.89 20.61
CA VAL A 272 -27.11 36.22 19.39
C VAL A 272 -26.61 34.77 19.42
N TYR A 273 -27.51 33.84 19.72
CA TYR A 273 -27.26 32.39 19.59
C TYR A 273 -27.48 31.95 18.14
N LYS A 274 -26.44 31.50 17.43
CA LYS A 274 -26.62 30.86 16.11
C LYS A 274 -26.77 29.34 16.29
N ARG A 275 -28.02 28.89 16.42
CA ARG A 275 -28.39 27.45 16.45
C ARG A 275 -28.56 26.96 15.01
N ILE A 276 -27.80 25.95 14.59
CA ILE A 276 -28.07 25.20 13.34
C ILE A 276 -28.73 23.88 13.75
N GLU A 277 -30.04 23.78 13.56
CA GLU A 277 -30.82 22.56 13.79
C GLU A 277 -30.95 21.75 12.48
N ILE A 278 -30.69 20.44 12.55
CA ILE A 278 -30.95 19.49 11.46
C ILE A 278 -31.68 18.29 12.10
N ASN A 279 -32.82 17.91 11.52
CA ASN A 279 -33.78 16.93 12.06
C ASN A 279 -33.58 15.54 11.41
N TYR A 280 -33.63 14.43 12.18
CA TYR A 280 -33.30 13.07 11.73
C TYR A 280 -34.47 12.08 11.91
N LYS A 281 -34.72 11.19 10.92
CA LYS A 281 -35.86 10.23 10.88
C LYS A 281 -35.51 8.76 10.53
N GLU A 282 -34.30 8.26 10.78
CA GLU A 282 -33.98 6.84 10.45
C GLU A 282 -33.54 5.96 11.64
N GLU A 283 -34.11 4.75 11.71
CA GLU A 283 -33.98 3.78 12.82
C GLU A 283 -32.65 3.02 12.89
N LYS A 284 -31.77 3.12 11.88
CA LYS A 284 -30.49 2.40 11.85
C LYS A 284 -29.41 2.92 12.82
N CYS A 285 -29.65 4.06 13.48
CA CYS A 285 -28.70 4.69 14.42
C CYS A 285 -28.84 4.24 15.90
N LYS A 286 -29.78 3.34 16.23
CA LYS A 286 -30.09 2.99 17.64
C LYS A 286 -28.97 2.24 18.39
N LYS A 287 -28.01 1.59 17.71
CA LYS A 287 -26.97 0.77 18.39
C LYS A 287 -25.76 1.56 18.92
N TRP A 288 -25.65 2.85 18.62
CA TRP A 288 -24.50 3.71 19.00
C TRP A 288 -24.83 4.71 20.13
N GLN A 289 -26.00 4.63 20.75
CA GLN A 289 -26.46 5.59 21.78
C GLN A 289 -25.79 5.45 23.16
N TYR A 290 -24.98 4.41 23.42
CA TYR A 290 -24.43 4.17 24.77
C TYR A 290 -23.13 4.91 25.12
N LEU A 291 -22.63 5.82 24.27
CA LEU A 291 -21.39 6.57 24.52
C LEU A 291 -21.52 8.10 24.39
N GLY A 292 -22.73 8.68 24.43
CA GLY A 292 -22.89 10.14 24.46
C GLY A 292 -22.41 10.89 23.19
N VAL A 293 -22.40 10.19 22.06
CA VAL A 293 -21.98 10.71 20.75
C VAL A 293 -23.17 11.37 20.06
N ASN A 294 -23.12 12.69 19.87
CA ASN A 294 -24.01 13.39 18.95
C ASN A 294 -23.34 13.49 17.57
N ARG A 295 -24.05 12.95 16.56
CA ARG A 295 -23.88 13.04 15.09
C ARG A 295 -23.20 11.85 14.40
N CYS A 296 -24.05 10.99 13.83
CA CYS A 296 -23.75 10.21 12.63
C CYS A 296 -24.35 10.94 11.41
N TYR A 297 -23.55 11.24 10.39
CA TYR A 297 -24.07 11.73 9.10
C TYR A 297 -24.14 10.55 8.11
N GLY A 298 -25.34 10.09 7.81
CA GLY A 298 -25.64 9.23 6.65
C GLY A 298 -26.26 10.09 5.55
N GLY A 299 -25.64 10.10 4.37
CA GLY A 299 -26.22 10.73 3.19
C GLY A 299 -27.30 9.83 2.58
N GLN A 300 -28.47 10.40 2.28
CA GLN A 300 -29.33 9.90 1.22
C GLN A 300 -29.54 11.01 0.20
N SER A 301 -29.11 10.73 -1.03
CA SER A 301 -29.62 11.36 -2.24
C SER A 301 -31.03 10.86 -2.50
N LYS A 302 -32.00 11.76 -2.67
CA LYS A 302 -33.15 11.58 -3.57
C LYS A 302 -33.57 12.93 -4.15
N THR A 303 -33.49 12.99 -5.48
CA THR A 303 -34.01 13.98 -6.46
C THR A 303 -33.56 15.42 -6.30
#